data_AF-K8E7Z6-F1
#
_entry.id   AF-K8E7Z6-F1
#
_cell.length_a   1.000
_cell.length_b   1.000
_cell.length_c   1.000
_cell.angle_alpha   90.00
_cell.angle_beta   90.00
_cell.angle_gamma   90.00
#
_symmetry.space_group_name_H-M   'P 1'
#
loop_
_entity.id
_entity.type
_entity.pdbx_description
1 polymer ?
#
loop_
_entity_poly.entity_id
_entity_poly.type
_entity_poly.pdbx_seq_one_letter_code
_entity_poly.pdbx_strand_id
1 'polypeptide(L)'
;MPGLRQYVLMLVFLGMSLFGLPAAAAAGEAVFPVGRQVYLLNGQPQPMEAQTFVSGGCTYVPLRYLGEALGVQVQWVGGSGQGLLMLRKGDGGLVLRLNRSSYTVIRGGRAAVRQLEAAPLLQENRVYLPARQVAQEFGYRVSYNQAARALQLSYAGEPGPLPGDGGQAAAGQVNWAWVPGLVAGLLPLYSLLVY
;
A
#
# COMPACT_ATOMS: atom_id res chain seq x y z
N MET A 1 24.78 -0.27 -58.17
CA MET A 1 24.00 0.69 -57.37
C MET A 1 22.71 0.00 -56.95
N PRO A 2 22.51 -0.33 -55.65
CA PRO A 2 21.31 -1.03 -55.20
C PRO A 2 20.05 -0.15 -55.35
N GLY A 3 18.95 -0.75 -55.79
CA GLY A 3 17.74 -0.04 -56.21
C GLY A 3 16.80 0.34 -55.06
N LEU A 4 15.95 1.34 -55.29
CA LEU A 4 15.00 1.94 -54.34
C LEU A 4 14.11 0.91 -53.59
N ARG A 5 13.82 -0.25 -54.19
CA ARG A 5 13.06 -1.35 -53.57
C ARG A 5 13.78 -2.05 -52.41
N GLN A 6 15.12 -2.01 -52.38
CA GLN A 6 15.93 -2.67 -51.36
C GLN A 6 15.98 -1.85 -50.05
N TYR A 7 15.80 -0.52 -50.15
CA TYR A 7 15.66 0.38 -49.00
C TYR A 7 14.29 0.29 -48.33
N VAL A 8 13.22 0.05 -49.10
CA VAL A 8 11.87 -0.10 -48.55
C VAL A 8 11.75 -1.36 -47.67
N LEU A 9 12.45 -2.44 -48.02
CA LEU A 9 12.50 -3.65 -47.19
C LEU A 9 13.38 -3.51 -45.93
N MET A 10 14.44 -2.70 -45.96
CA MET A 10 15.21 -2.38 -44.73
C MET A 10 14.46 -1.43 -43.79
N LEU A 11 13.62 -0.52 -44.30
CA LEU A 11 12.85 0.40 -43.47
C LEU A 11 11.68 -0.28 -42.73
N VAL A 12 11.13 -1.37 -43.27
CA VAL A 12 10.08 -2.14 -42.57
C VAL A 12 10.68 -3.02 -41.46
N PHE A 13 11.92 -3.50 -41.60
CA PHE A 13 12.63 -4.21 -40.52
C PHE A 13 13.20 -3.27 -39.44
N LEU A 14 13.45 -2.00 -39.76
CA LEU A 14 13.89 -0.99 -38.78
C LEU A 14 12.75 -0.47 -37.88
N GLY A 15 11.49 -0.80 -38.20
CA GLY A 15 10.29 -0.35 -37.48
C GLY A 15 9.80 -1.26 -36.34
N MET A 16 10.36 -2.45 -36.16
CA MET A 16 9.97 -3.41 -35.09
C MET A 16 11.03 -3.58 -33.99
N SER A 17 11.88 -2.57 -33.75
CA SER A 17 12.86 -2.58 -32.66
C SER A 17 12.78 -1.36 -31.74
N LEU A 18 11.56 -0.87 -31.49
CA LEU A 18 11.26 -0.29 -30.18
C LEU A 18 10.70 -1.41 -29.28
N PHE A 19 11.53 -2.45 -29.11
CA PHE A 19 11.35 -3.45 -28.06
C PHE A 19 11.32 -2.66 -26.75
N GLY A 20 10.16 -2.69 -26.07
CA GLY A 20 9.91 -1.87 -24.90
C GLY A 20 11.09 -1.96 -23.96
N LEU A 21 11.74 -0.82 -23.70
CA LEU A 21 12.70 -0.70 -22.62
C LEU A 21 12.01 -1.33 -21.41
N PRO A 22 12.54 -2.40 -20.80
CA PRO A 22 12.09 -2.75 -19.48
C PRO A 22 12.36 -1.49 -18.66
N ALA A 23 11.29 -0.80 -18.26
CA ALA A 23 11.42 0.18 -17.21
C ALA A 23 12.05 -0.61 -16.06
N ALA A 24 13.33 -0.35 -15.81
CA ALA A 24 14.03 -0.92 -14.68
C ALA A 24 13.22 -0.49 -13.47
N ALA A 25 12.37 -1.40 -12.99
CA ALA A 25 11.48 -1.09 -11.91
C ALA A 25 12.37 -0.75 -10.72
N ALA A 26 12.29 0.48 -10.24
CA ALA A 26 13.04 0.88 -9.07
C ALA A 26 12.63 -0.07 -7.94
N ALA A 27 13.61 -0.52 -7.14
CA ALA A 27 13.33 -1.41 -6.02
C ALA A 27 12.27 -0.75 -5.10
N GLY A 28 11.19 -1.47 -4.81
CA GLY A 28 10.04 -0.93 -4.07
C GLY A 28 8.95 -0.33 -4.97
N GLU A 29 8.89 -0.71 -6.25
CA GLU A 29 7.76 -0.39 -7.13
C GLU A 29 6.74 -1.51 -7.15
N ALA A 30 5.45 -1.14 -7.05
CA ALA A 30 4.34 -2.06 -7.24
C ALA A 30 3.25 -1.44 -8.09
N VAL A 31 2.66 -2.24 -8.99
CA VAL A 31 1.56 -1.80 -9.85
C VAL A 31 0.39 -2.74 -9.69
N PHE A 32 -0.77 -2.19 -9.35
CA PHE A 32 -2.03 -2.91 -9.16
C PHE A 32 -3.04 -2.48 -10.23
N PRO A 33 -3.19 -3.26 -11.32
CA PRO A 33 -4.21 -3.04 -12.33
C PRO A 33 -5.62 -3.36 -11.79
N VAL A 34 -6.56 -2.45 -12.04
CA VAL A 34 -7.96 -2.60 -11.63
C VAL A 34 -8.64 -3.71 -12.44
N GLY A 35 -9.41 -4.57 -11.75
CA GLY A 35 -10.14 -5.68 -12.35
C GLY A 35 -9.26 -6.88 -12.72
N ARG A 36 -8.02 -6.94 -12.23
CA ARG A 36 -7.09 -8.04 -12.53
C ARG A 36 -6.63 -8.76 -11.27
N GLN A 37 -6.41 -10.06 -11.44
CA GLN A 37 -5.86 -11.00 -10.45
C GLN A 37 -4.34 -11.14 -10.58
N VAL A 38 -3.66 -10.09 -11.04
CA VAL A 38 -2.20 -10.04 -11.17
C VAL A 38 -1.77 -8.63 -10.81
N TYR A 39 -0.68 -8.51 -10.05
CA TYR A 39 0.01 -7.24 -9.80
C TYR A 39 1.45 -7.34 -10.27
N LEU A 40 2.13 -6.21 -10.46
CA LEU A 40 3.55 -6.19 -10.75
C LEU A 40 4.29 -5.79 -9.48
N LEU A 41 5.32 -6.53 -9.11
CA LEU A 41 6.26 -6.16 -8.05
C LEU A 41 7.65 -6.08 -8.64
N ASN A 42 8.27 -4.90 -8.59
CA ASN A 42 9.54 -4.62 -9.24
C ASN A 42 9.53 -5.09 -10.73
N GLY A 43 8.45 -4.81 -11.44
CA GLY A 43 8.26 -5.19 -12.85
C GLY A 43 7.93 -6.66 -13.10
N GLN A 44 7.97 -7.52 -12.07
CA GLN A 44 7.65 -8.95 -12.20
C GLN A 44 6.18 -9.22 -11.90
N PRO A 45 5.45 -9.95 -12.77
CA PRO A 45 4.06 -10.30 -12.52
C PRO A 45 3.93 -11.30 -11.36
N GLN A 46 3.04 -10.99 -10.44
CA GLN A 46 2.70 -11.77 -9.26
C GLN A 46 1.20 -12.08 -9.29
N PRO A 47 0.80 -13.36 -9.21
CA PRO A 47 -0.61 -13.72 -9.20
C PRO A 47 -1.29 -13.29 -7.89
N MET A 48 -2.57 -13.00 -7.98
CA MET A 48 -3.45 -12.71 -6.84
C MET A 48 -4.69 -13.58 -6.91
N GLU A 49 -5.21 -13.97 -5.76
CA GLU A 49 -6.45 -14.73 -5.65
C GLU A 49 -7.69 -13.82 -5.67
N ALA A 50 -7.50 -12.50 -5.72
CA ALA A 50 -8.56 -11.50 -5.69
C ALA A 50 -8.19 -10.29 -6.55
N GLN A 51 -9.21 -9.65 -7.12
CA GLN A 51 -9.02 -8.50 -7.99
C GLN A 51 -8.92 -7.21 -7.17
N THR A 52 -8.16 -6.26 -7.68
CA THR A 52 -8.24 -4.88 -7.18
C THR A 52 -9.42 -4.17 -7.83
N PHE A 53 -10.09 -3.29 -7.09
CA PHE A 53 -11.27 -2.58 -7.58
C PHE A 53 -11.27 -1.12 -7.13
N VAL A 54 -12.11 -0.30 -7.74
CA VAL A 54 -12.31 1.09 -7.33
C VAL A 54 -13.72 1.24 -6.79
N SER A 55 -13.85 1.82 -5.60
CA SER A 55 -15.14 2.15 -4.98
C SER A 55 -15.00 3.43 -4.16
N GLY A 56 -15.99 4.32 -4.24
CA GLY A 56 -15.96 5.62 -3.53
C GLY A 56 -14.73 6.48 -3.84
N GLY A 57 -14.19 6.41 -5.07
CA GLY A 57 -12.97 7.14 -5.46
C GLY A 57 -11.65 6.55 -4.93
N CYS A 58 -11.70 5.45 -4.18
CA CYS A 58 -10.53 4.77 -3.62
C CYS A 58 -10.25 3.46 -4.36
N THR A 59 -8.96 3.14 -4.55
CA THR A 59 -8.54 1.81 -5.03
C THR A 59 -8.36 0.86 -3.86
N TYR A 60 -9.13 -0.22 -3.88
CA TYR A 60 -9.09 -1.30 -2.91
C TYR A 60 -8.20 -2.42 -3.42
N VAL A 61 -7.25 -2.81 -2.60
CA VAL A 61 -6.29 -3.89 -2.87
C VAL A 61 -6.41 -4.95 -1.77
N PRO A 62 -6.36 -6.25 -2.08
CA PRO A 62 -6.38 -7.28 -1.06
C PRO A 62 -5.17 -7.12 -0.13
N LEU A 63 -5.44 -7.16 1.19
CA LEU A 63 -4.49 -6.89 2.27
C LEU A 63 -3.17 -7.64 2.11
N ARG A 64 -3.22 -8.92 1.75
CA ARG A 64 -2.04 -9.80 1.64
C ARG A 64 -1.04 -9.25 0.63
N TYR A 65 -1.50 -8.99 -0.59
CA TYR A 65 -0.65 -8.54 -1.69
C TYR A 65 -0.19 -7.09 -1.50
N LEU A 66 -1.04 -6.25 -0.91
CA LEU A 66 -0.61 -4.91 -0.50
C LEU A 66 0.49 -5.00 0.57
N GLY A 67 0.34 -5.90 1.54
CA GLY A 67 1.33 -6.12 2.60
C GLY A 67 2.69 -6.54 2.06
N GLU A 68 2.69 -7.52 1.15
CA GLU A 68 3.88 -7.99 0.42
C GLU A 68 4.54 -6.86 -0.37
N ALA A 69 3.77 -6.12 -1.17
CA ALA A 69 4.28 -5.02 -1.98
C ALA A 69 4.90 -3.89 -1.15
N LEU A 70 4.36 -3.63 0.03
CA LEU A 70 4.87 -2.62 0.96
C LEU A 70 6.02 -3.15 1.84
N GLY A 71 6.26 -4.47 1.86
CA GLY A 71 7.20 -5.12 2.76
C GLY A 71 6.81 -4.99 4.23
N VAL A 72 5.50 -4.99 4.53
CA VAL A 72 4.97 -4.89 5.90
C VAL A 72 4.55 -6.27 6.41
N GLN A 73 4.80 -6.52 7.69
CA GLN A 73 4.27 -7.68 8.38
C GLN A 73 2.80 -7.42 8.73
N VAL A 74 1.92 -8.33 8.35
CA VAL A 74 0.49 -8.26 8.61
C VAL A 74 0.14 -9.22 9.74
N GLN A 75 -0.45 -8.70 10.81
CA GLN A 75 -0.91 -9.47 11.95
C GLN A 75 -2.37 -9.15 12.26
N TRP A 76 -3.16 -10.18 12.55
CA TRP A 76 -4.49 -10.01 13.10
C TRP A 76 -4.41 -9.92 14.63
N VAL A 77 -5.01 -8.88 15.20
CA VAL A 77 -4.89 -8.56 16.64
C VAL A 77 -6.28 -8.39 17.25
N GLY A 78 -7.13 -9.41 17.16
CA GLY A 78 -8.46 -9.34 17.76
C GLY A 78 -9.03 -10.70 18.11
N GLY A 79 -9.68 -10.79 19.28
CA GLY A 79 -10.62 -11.85 19.58
C GLY A 79 -11.88 -11.74 18.72
N SER A 80 -12.64 -12.82 18.65
CA SER A 80 -13.85 -13.00 17.82
C SER A 80 -14.70 -11.73 17.77
N GLY A 81 -14.70 -11.05 16.62
CA GLY A 81 -15.59 -9.92 16.33
C GLY A 81 -14.98 -8.51 16.32
N GLN A 82 -13.74 -8.28 16.76
CA GLN A 82 -13.22 -6.90 16.81
C GLN A 82 -12.51 -6.40 15.56
N GLY A 83 -12.04 -7.30 14.69
CA GLY A 83 -11.55 -6.91 13.35
C GLY A 83 -10.33 -6.00 13.35
N LEU A 84 -9.38 -6.16 14.27
CA LEU A 84 -8.16 -5.33 14.31
C LEU A 84 -7.04 -5.95 13.48
N LEU A 85 -6.43 -5.11 12.65
CA LEU A 85 -5.30 -5.43 11.79
C LEU A 85 -4.12 -4.58 12.18
N MET A 86 -2.96 -5.22 12.27
CA MET A 86 -1.70 -4.56 12.56
C MET A 86 -0.76 -4.76 11.38
N LEU A 87 -0.27 -3.66 10.82
CA LEU A 87 0.70 -3.64 9.73
C LEU A 87 1.98 -3.04 10.29
N ARG A 88 3.11 -3.74 10.18
CA ARG A 88 4.37 -3.31 10.80
C ARG A 88 5.51 -3.30 9.78
N LYS A 89 6.35 -2.26 9.83
CA LYS A 89 7.62 -2.20 9.08
C LYS A 89 8.63 -1.39 9.88
N GLY A 90 9.76 -2.01 10.19
CA GLY A 90 10.80 -1.40 11.04
C GLY A 90 10.30 -1.11 12.47
N ASP A 91 10.50 0.14 12.89
CA ASP A 91 10.11 0.72 14.17
C ASP A 91 8.72 1.40 14.13
N GLY A 92 8.08 1.41 12.96
CA GLY A 92 6.74 1.96 12.73
C GLY A 92 5.69 0.93 12.32
N GLY A 93 4.43 1.35 12.36
CA GLY A 93 3.30 0.51 12.02
C GLY A 93 1.95 1.20 12.10
N LEU A 94 0.94 0.52 11.60
CA LEU A 94 -0.45 0.94 11.59
C LEU A 94 -1.31 -0.09 12.30
N VAL A 95 -2.32 0.39 13.03
CA VAL A 95 -3.38 -0.43 13.56
C VAL A 95 -4.70 0.05 12.99
N LEU A 96 -5.35 -0.81 12.21
CA LEU A 96 -6.60 -0.55 11.51
C LEU A 96 -7.72 -1.40 12.11
N ARG A 97 -8.95 -0.93 11.95
CA ARG A 97 -10.14 -1.69 12.31
C ARG A 97 -11.05 -1.86 11.11
N LEU A 98 -11.54 -3.08 10.90
CA LEU A 98 -12.48 -3.38 9.81
C LEU A 98 -13.73 -2.51 9.91
N ASN A 99 -14.21 -2.05 8.76
CA ASN A 99 -15.41 -1.23 8.60
C ASN A 99 -15.38 0.09 9.41
N ARG A 100 -14.19 0.56 9.79
CA ARG A 100 -13.99 1.86 10.44
C ARG A 100 -12.99 2.69 9.64
N SER A 101 -13.29 3.97 9.47
CA SER A 101 -12.42 4.93 8.80
C SER A 101 -11.37 5.55 9.73
N SER A 102 -11.18 5.04 10.95
CA SER A 102 -10.11 5.48 11.84
C SER A 102 -9.01 4.43 11.94
N TYR A 103 -7.78 4.89 12.09
CA TYR A 103 -6.61 4.04 12.31
C TYR A 103 -5.59 4.76 13.19
N THR A 104 -4.73 3.97 13.83
CA THR A 104 -3.65 4.46 14.68
C THR A 104 -2.33 4.26 13.97
N VAL A 105 -1.55 5.33 13.81
CA VAL A 105 -0.15 5.29 13.36
C VAL A 105 0.74 5.22 14.58
N ILE A 106 1.72 4.34 14.57
CA ILE A 106 2.72 4.19 15.62
C ILE A 106 4.10 4.41 15.00
N ARG A 107 4.86 5.37 15.52
CA ARG A 107 6.24 5.67 15.09
C ARG A 107 6.98 6.39 16.21
N GLY A 108 8.28 6.10 16.41
CA GLY A 108 9.11 6.81 17.38
C GLY A 108 8.60 6.78 18.81
N GLY A 109 7.97 5.68 19.24
CA GLY A 109 7.40 5.55 20.59
C GLY A 109 6.05 6.27 20.82
N ARG A 110 5.49 6.92 19.79
CA ARG A 110 4.21 7.64 19.87
C ARG A 110 3.14 6.95 19.04
N ALA A 111 1.88 7.17 19.43
CA ALA A 111 0.70 6.75 18.71
C ALA A 111 -0.15 7.98 18.36
N ALA A 112 -0.62 8.07 17.12
CA ALA A 112 -1.53 9.12 16.67
C ALA A 112 -2.72 8.51 15.92
N VAL A 113 -3.92 8.98 16.23
CA VAL A 113 -5.13 8.58 15.50
C VAL A 113 -5.30 9.47 14.26
N ARG A 114 -5.66 8.84 13.15
CA ARG A 114 -5.90 9.45 11.85
C ARG A 114 -7.18 8.89 11.23
N GLN A 115 -7.66 9.57 10.20
CA GLN A 115 -8.80 9.12 9.40
C GLN A 115 -8.36 8.66 8.02
N LEU A 116 -8.96 7.57 7.56
CA LEU A 116 -8.95 7.12 6.19
C LEU A 116 -10.08 7.81 5.42
N GLU A 117 -9.86 8.01 4.13
CA GLU A 117 -10.88 8.42 3.15
C GLU A 117 -11.92 7.30 2.95
N ALA A 118 -11.51 6.06 3.18
CA ALA A 118 -12.32 4.87 3.00
C ALA A 118 -12.03 3.82 4.08
N ALA A 119 -13.05 3.15 4.59
CA ALA A 119 -12.84 2.11 5.60
C ALA A 119 -12.25 0.83 4.99
N PRO A 120 -11.39 0.07 5.72
CA PRO A 120 -11.05 -1.31 5.38
C PRO A 120 -12.31 -2.16 5.25
N LEU A 121 -12.41 -2.97 4.20
CA LEU A 121 -13.58 -3.80 3.91
C LEU A 121 -13.27 -5.27 4.13
N LEU A 122 -14.25 -6.02 4.63
CA LEU A 122 -14.24 -7.48 4.63
C LEU A 122 -15.28 -7.97 3.63
N GLN A 123 -14.83 -8.53 2.51
CA GLN A 123 -15.68 -9.07 1.46
C GLN A 123 -15.18 -10.45 1.06
N GLU A 124 -16.09 -11.42 0.92
CA GLU A 124 -15.77 -12.79 0.50
C GLU A 124 -14.62 -13.41 1.33
N ASN A 125 -14.66 -13.17 2.65
CA ASN A 125 -13.63 -13.63 3.59
C ASN A 125 -12.21 -13.07 3.32
N ARG A 126 -12.11 -11.93 2.61
CA ARG A 126 -10.87 -11.22 2.31
C ARG A 126 -10.95 -9.78 2.77
N VAL A 127 -9.85 -9.31 3.35
CA VAL A 127 -9.73 -7.90 3.75
C VAL A 127 -9.16 -7.09 2.58
N TYR A 128 -9.81 -5.97 2.30
CA TYR A 128 -9.38 -4.99 1.31
C TYR A 128 -9.07 -3.67 1.99
N LEU A 129 -7.97 -3.03 1.57
CA LEU A 129 -7.55 -1.76 2.11
C LEU A 129 -7.57 -0.66 1.04
N PRO A 130 -7.89 0.59 1.41
CA PRO A 130 -7.66 1.76 0.56
C PRO A 130 -6.15 1.94 0.40
N ALA A 131 -5.61 1.41 -0.70
CA ALA A 131 -4.18 1.20 -0.83
C ALA A 131 -3.37 2.51 -0.79
N ARG A 132 -3.93 3.61 -1.27
CA ARG A 132 -3.26 4.91 -1.32
C ARG A 132 -2.79 5.36 0.06
N GLN A 133 -3.72 5.52 1.00
CA GLN A 133 -3.41 6.08 2.30
C GLN A 133 -2.53 5.14 3.12
N VAL A 134 -2.82 3.84 3.06
CA VAL A 134 -1.99 2.83 3.74
C VAL A 134 -0.56 2.85 3.21
N ALA A 135 -0.36 2.94 1.90
CA ALA A 135 0.98 3.00 1.30
C ALA A 135 1.72 4.29 1.67
N GLN A 136 1.04 5.44 1.69
CA GLN A 136 1.61 6.74 2.08
C GLN A 136 2.15 6.73 3.51
N GLU A 137 1.44 6.09 4.43
CA GLU A 137 1.88 5.93 5.82
C GLU A 137 3.16 5.12 5.98
N PHE A 138 3.51 4.29 4.99
CA PHE A 138 4.77 3.54 4.91
C PHE A 138 5.79 4.18 3.96
N GLY A 139 5.59 5.43 3.55
CA GLY A 139 6.57 6.20 2.77
C GLY A 139 6.53 5.96 1.26
N TYR A 140 5.44 5.40 0.74
CA TYR A 140 5.27 5.24 -0.71
C TYR A 140 4.61 6.47 -1.30
N ARG A 141 5.10 6.90 -2.46
CA ARG A 141 4.34 7.74 -3.39
C ARG A 141 3.32 6.87 -4.10
N VAL A 142 2.17 7.47 -4.35
CA VAL A 142 1.04 6.79 -4.98
C VAL A 142 0.55 7.64 -6.13
N SER A 143 0.51 7.06 -7.32
CA SER A 143 -0.10 7.66 -8.51
C SER A 143 -1.15 6.71 -9.09
N TYR A 144 -2.18 7.25 -9.72
CA TYR A 144 -3.15 6.46 -10.46
C TYR A 144 -3.00 6.76 -11.95
N ASN A 145 -2.70 5.74 -12.74
CA ASN A 145 -2.66 5.84 -14.19
C ASN A 145 -4.06 5.57 -14.75
N GLN A 146 -4.71 6.61 -15.25
CA GLN A 146 -6.07 6.50 -15.80
C GLN A 146 -6.13 5.69 -17.10
N ALA A 147 -5.16 5.85 -18.00
CA ALA A 147 -5.12 5.13 -19.27
C ALA A 147 -4.92 3.62 -19.07
N ALA A 148 -4.03 3.24 -18.15
CA ALA A 148 -3.77 1.85 -17.80
C ALA A 148 -4.76 1.29 -16.74
N ARG A 149 -5.62 2.14 -16.17
CA ARG A 149 -6.49 1.85 -15.02
C ARG A 149 -5.74 1.10 -13.91
N ALA A 150 -4.61 1.64 -13.48
CA ALA A 150 -3.73 0.98 -12.52
C ALA A 150 -3.25 1.94 -11.42
N LEU A 151 -3.20 1.43 -10.19
CA LEU A 151 -2.55 2.09 -9.07
C LEU A 151 -1.06 1.78 -9.10
N GLN A 152 -0.22 2.80 -9.06
CA GLN A 152 1.23 2.69 -9.02
C GLN A 152 1.73 3.17 -7.66
N LEU A 153 2.55 2.33 -7.03
CA LEU A 153 3.22 2.59 -5.77
C LEU A 153 4.73 2.65 -6.06
N SER A 154 5.39 3.68 -5.58
CA SER A 154 6.85 3.78 -5.63
C SER A 154 7.38 4.18 -4.27
N TYR A 155 8.33 3.42 -3.74
CA TYR A 155 8.94 3.74 -2.46
C TYR A 155 9.68 5.08 -2.54
N ALA A 156 9.33 6.02 -1.66
CA ALA A 156 9.88 7.37 -1.67
C ALA A 156 10.79 7.67 -0.46
N GLY A 157 11.05 6.67 0.39
CA GLY A 157 11.85 6.80 1.60
C GLY A 157 11.03 6.64 2.87
N GLU A 158 11.69 6.76 4.02
CA GLU A 158 10.97 6.66 5.30
C GLU A 158 10.02 7.85 5.47
N PRO A 159 8.76 7.59 5.86
CA PRO A 159 7.80 8.64 6.13
C PRO A 159 8.25 9.45 7.36
N GLY A 160 8.15 10.79 7.27
CA GLY A 160 8.66 11.71 8.29
C GLY A 160 8.05 11.54 9.68
N PRO A 161 8.64 12.16 10.71
CA PRO A 161 8.14 12.08 12.08
C PRO A 161 6.71 12.62 12.22
N LEU A 162 5.99 12.20 13.26
CA LEU A 162 4.60 12.60 13.44
C LEU A 162 4.53 14.10 13.80
N PRO A 163 3.52 14.86 13.31
CA PRO A 163 3.35 16.27 13.67
C PRO A 163 3.40 16.48 15.20
N GLY A 164 4.25 17.40 15.65
CA GLY A 164 4.55 17.63 17.08
C GLY A 164 5.87 17.00 17.56
N ASP A 165 6.63 16.33 16.70
CA ASP A 165 7.87 15.62 17.07
C ASP A 165 9.09 16.52 17.38
N GLY A 166 9.03 17.83 17.14
CA GLY A 166 10.05 18.80 17.59
C GLY A 166 11.51 18.34 17.41
N GLY A 167 11.86 17.76 16.25
CA GLY A 167 13.25 17.52 15.83
C GLY A 167 14.14 16.59 16.67
N GLN A 168 13.70 16.05 17.81
CA GLN A 168 14.51 15.18 18.67
C GLN A 168 13.70 14.00 19.18
N ALA A 169 13.60 12.95 18.36
CA ALA A 169 13.26 11.62 18.85
C ALA A 169 14.56 10.86 19.09
N ALA A 170 14.96 10.71 20.36
CA ALA A 170 15.77 9.56 20.72
C ALA A 170 14.95 8.33 20.31
N ALA A 171 15.49 7.54 19.37
CA ALA A 171 14.87 6.33 18.85
C ALA A 171 14.72 5.27 19.95
N GLY A 172 13.74 5.47 20.83
CA GLY A 172 13.29 4.44 21.76
C GLY A 172 12.63 3.34 20.95
N GLN A 173 13.26 2.18 20.88
CA GLN A 173 12.74 1.02 20.17
C GLN A 173 11.33 0.67 20.69
N VAL A 174 10.32 0.80 19.83
CA VAL A 174 8.93 0.47 20.19
C VAL A 174 8.82 -1.01 20.56
N ASN A 175 8.33 -1.31 21.76
CA ASN A 175 8.04 -2.69 22.15
C ASN A 175 6.66 -3.12 21.60
N TRP A 176 6.70 -3.81 20.47
CA TRP A 176 5.52 -4.27 19.75
C TRP A 176 4.68 -5.31 20.49
N ALA A 177 5.24 -6.00 21.50
CA ALA A 177 4.50 -6.97 22.30
C ALA A 177 3.39 -6.31 23.15
N TRP A 178 3.52 -5.03 23.49
CA TRP A 178 2.56 -4.30 24.32
C TRP A 178 1.54 -3.51 23.50
N VAL A 179 1.78 -3.32 22.21
CA VAL A 179 0.90 -2.54 21.32
C VAL A 179 -0.52 -3.07 21.28
N PRO A 180 -0.78 -4.39 21.22
CA PRO A 180 -2.15 -4.92 21.34
C PRO A 180 -2.88 -4.43 22.59
N GLY A 181 -2.22 -4.43 23.75
CA GLY A 181 -2.79 -3.98 25.02
C GLY A 181 -2.98 -2.46 25.09
N LEU A 182 -2.02 -1.69 24.56
CA LEU A 182 -2.11 -0.24 24.46
C LEU A 182 -3.28 0.19 23.58
N VAL A 183 -3.45 -0.46 22.42
CA VAL A 183 -4.58 -0.19 21.53
C VAL A 183 -5.89 -0.61 22.20
N ALA A 184 -5.95 -1.79 22.82
CA ALA A 184 -7.13 -2.24 23.54
C ALA A 184 -7.55 -1.29 24.66
N GLY A 185 -6.59 -0.68 25.38
CA GLY A 185 -6.85 0.34 26.41
C GLY A 185 -7.31 1.69 25.85
N LEU A 186 -6.95 2.04 24.62
CA LEU A 186 -7.45 3.24 23.94
C LEU A 186 -8.85 3.05 23.34
N LEU A 187 -9.23 1.83 22.94
CA LEU A 187 -10.55 1.53 22.38
C LEU A 187 -11.76 2.04 23.22
N PRO A 188 -11.81 1.88 24.56
CA PRO A 188 -12.93 2.37 25.37
C PRO A 188 -12.94 3.89 25.56
N LEU A 189 -11.79 4.56 25.57
CA LEU A 189 -11.70 6.01 25.74
C LEU A 189 -12.27 6.77 24.52
N TYR A 190 -12.19 6.20 23.32
CA TYR A 190 -12.78 6.79 22.12
C TYR A 190 -14.28 6.52 21.95
N SER A 191 -14.84 5.51 22.64
CA SER A 191 -16.28 5.24 22.60
C SER A 191 -17.11 6.30 23.35
N LEU A 192 -16.47 7.14 24.16
CA LEU A 192 -17.08 8.24 24.92
C LEU A 192 -17.04 9.60 24.19
N LEU A 193 -16.27 9.73 23.11
CA LEU A 193 -16.13 10.97 22.33
C LEU A 193 -16.88 10.95 20.98
N VAL A 194 -17.56 9.84 20.68
CA VAL A 194 -18.45 9.70 19.51
C VAL A 194 -19.81 9.26 20.02
N TYR A 195 -20.49 10.16 20.73
CA TYR A 195 -21.93 10.17 20.98
C TYR A 195 -22.42 11.61 21.00
#